data_AF-A0A956UI88-F1
#
_entry.id   AF-A0A956UI88-F1
#
_cell.length_a   1.000
_cell.length_b   1.000
_cell.length_c   1.000
_cell.angle_alpha   90.00
_cell.angle_beta   90.00
_cell.angle_gamma   90.00
#
_symmetry.space_group_name_H-M   'P 1'
#
loop_
_entity.id
_entity.type
_entity.pdbx_description
1 polymer ?
#
loop_
_entity_poly.entity_id
_entity_poly.type
_entity_poly.pdbx_seq_one_letter_code
_entity_poly.pdbx_strand_id
1 'polypeptide(L)'
;PSEVRISQQCLVTIAPDVASAGPMIDTAKKIFGGHMGDPTGPLAIAGDPMRVREQIQRHIDLGCTMFMIEFFGRDTKEPAKLFADQVLPHFK
;
A
#
# COMPACT_ATOMS: atom_id res chain seq x y z
N PRO A 1 13.20 -24.26 -10.38
CA PRO A 1 13.47 -23.08 -9.51
C PRO A 1 13.83 -23.53 -8.09
N SER A 2 15.05 -23.25 -7.62
CA SER A 2 15.57 -23.67 -6.30
C SER A 2 15.75 -22.54 -5.29
N GLU A 3 15.34 -21.32 -5.63
CA GLU A 3 15.45 -20.12 -4.79
C GLU A 3 14.07 -19.66 -4.31
N VAL A 4 13.91 -19.47 -3.00
CA VAL A 4 12.71 -18.89 -2.39
C VAL A 4 12.80 -17.37 -2.48
N ARG A 5 11.73 -16.71 -2.94
CA ARG A 5 11.63 -15.24 -3.01
C ARG A 5 10.55 -14.75 -2.06
N ILE A 6 10.83 -13.64 -1.38
CA ILE A 6 9.88 -12.99 -0.47
C ILE A 6 8.90 -12.17 -1.30
N SER A 7 7.61 -12.32 -1.01
CA SER A 7 6.55 -11.46 -1.53
C SER A 7 5.68 -10.96 -0.40
N GLN A 8 5.01 -9.82 -0.62
CA GLN A 8 4.06 -9.23 0.32
C GLN A 8 2.68 -9.13 -0.34
N GLN A 9 1.69 -9.82 0.24
CA GLN A 9 0.28 -9.48 0.02
C GLN A 9 -0.07 -8.27 0.90
N CYS A 10 -0.55 -7.18 0.31
CA CYS A 10 -0.79 -5.94 1.05
C CYS A 10 -2.11 -5.28 0.63
N LEU A 11 -2.84 -4.76 1.62
CA LEU A 11 -3.89 -3.77 1.40
C LEU A 11 -3.25 -2.39 1.28
N VAL A 12 -3.47 -1.72 0.15
CA VAL A 12 -2.99 -0.37 -0.13
C VAL A 12 -4.14 0.62 -0.04
N THR A 13 -4.01 1.57 0.88
CA THR A 13 -4.97 2.67 1.04
C THR A 13 -4.31 3.96 0.58
N ILE A 14 -4.61 4.39 -0.66
CA ILE A 14 -3.99 5.58 -1.26
C ILE A 14 -5.05 6.60 -1.65
N ALA A 15 -4.79 7.87 -1.32
CA ALA A 15 -5.59 9.01 -1.74
C ALA A 15 -4.67 10.15 -2.22
N PRO A 16 -5.18 11.19 -2.90
CA PRO A 16 -4.33 12.26 -3.43
C PRO A 16 -3.56 13.05 -2.38
N ASP A 17 -4.06 13.10 -1.14
CA ASP A 17 -3.48 13.86 -0.04
C ASP A 17 -3.74 13.19 1.33
N VAL A 18 -3.04 13.67 2.36
CA VAL A 18 -3.15 13.14 3.73
C VAL A 18 -4.56 13.28 4.30
N ALA A 19 -5.26 14.38 3.99
CA ALA A 19 -6.58 14.66 4.55
C ALA A 19 -7.63 13.67 4.03
N SER A 20 -7.55 13.28 2.77
CA SER A 20 -8.41 12.28 2.14
C SER A 20 -8.02 10.84 2.51
N ALA A 21 -6.73 10.56 2.75
CA ALA A 21 -6.27 9.22 3.12
C ALA A 21 -6.69 8.82 4.55
N GLY A 22 -6.68 9.77 5.51
CA GLY A 22 -6.97 9.49 6.93
C GLY A 22 -8.28 8.72 7.17
N PRO A 23 -9.44 9.21 6.71
CA PRO A 23 -10.72 8.53 6.88
C PRO A 23 -10.77 7.14 6.22
N MET A 24 -10.05 6.95 5.10
CA MET A 24 -9.95 5.66 4.43
C MET A 24 -9.15 4.66 5.26
N ILE A 25 -8.05 5.10 5.89
CA ILE A 25 -7.22 4.30 6.79
C ILE A 25 -8.03 3.83 7.99
N ASP A 26 -8.78 4.74 8.61
CA ASP A 26 -9.63 4.41 9.76
C ASP A 26 -10.72 3.40 9.38
N THR A 27 -11.32 3.58 8.20
CA THR A 27 -12.33 2.66 7.68
C THR A 27 -11.73 1.27 7.39
N ALA A 28 -10.57 1.21 6.73
CA ALA A 28 -9.86 -0.04 6.48
C ALA A 28 -9.52 -0.76 7.79
N LYS A 29 -9.04 -0.02 8.80
CA LYS A 29 -8.74 -0.57 10.13
C LYS A 29 -9.99 -1.13 10.79
N LYS A 30 -11.12 -0.43 10.70
CA LYS A 30 -12.40 -0.87 11.28
C LYS A 30 -12.94 -2.14 10.62
N ILE A 31 -12.87 -2.23 9.28
CA ILE A 31 -13.43 -3.35 8.51
C ILE A 31 -12.55 -4.59 8.63
N PHE A 32 -11.24 -4.42 8.45
CA PHE A 32 -10.32 -5.55 8.35
C PHE A 32 -9.57 -5.82 9.67
N GLY A 33 -9.55 -4.92 10.65
CA GLY A 33 -8.92 -5.19 11.96
C GLY A 33 -7.44 -5.63 11.88
N GLY A 34 -6.76 -5.38 10.76
CA GLY A 34 -5.37 -5.77 10.52
C GLY A 34 -5.14 -7.13 9.82
N HIS A 35 -6.17 -7.94 9.51
CA HIS A 35 -5.94 -9.26 8.89
C HIS A 35 -5.37 -9.20 7.46
N MET A 36 -5.60 -8.09 6.74
CA MET A 36 -5.00 -7.80 5.43
C MET A 36 -3.73 -6.93 5.55
N GLY A 37 -3.17 -6.81 6.75
CA GLY A 37 -2.15 -5.84 7.13
C GLY A 37 -2.74 -4.71 8.00
N ASP A 38 -2.00 -4.30 9.03
CA ASP A 38 -2.39 -3.16 9.88
C ASP A 38 -2.16 -1.84 9.10
N PRO A 39 -3.21 -1.08 8.72
CA PRO A 39 -3.07 0.14 7.94
C PRO A 39 -2.47 1.30 8.75
N THR A 40 -2.24 1.10 10.06
CA THR A 40 -1.54 2.03 10.96
C THR A 40 -0.20 1.50 11.46
N GLY A 41 0.18 0.30 11.04
CA GLY A 41 1.39 -0.37 11.49
C GLY A 41 2.68 0.19 10.88
N PRO A 42 3.86 -0.26 11.36
CA PRO A 42 5.16 0.23 10.90
C PRO A 42 5.45 -0.05 9.42
N LEU A 43 4.84 -1.10 8.87
CA LEU A 43 4.89 -1.51 7.47
C LEU A 43 3.56 -1.29 6.74
N ALA A 44 2.67 -0.43 7.24
CA ALA A 44 1.47 -0.06 6.51
C ALA A 44 1.85 0.56 5.15
N ILE A 45 1.08 0.26 4.10
CA ILE A 45 1.15 0.96 2.81
C ILE A 45 -0.12 1.79 2.67
N ALA A 46 -0.10 2.97 3.29
CA ALA A 46 -1.26 3.82 3.41
C ALA A 46 -0.90 5.30 3.55
N GLY A 47 -1.59 6.16 2.79
CA GLY A 47 -1.39 7.61 2.81
C GLY A 47 -1.55 8.26 1.43
N ASP A 48 -0.85 9.38 1.26
CA ASP A 48 -0.66 10.01 -0.03
C ASP A 48 0.43 9.27 -0.86
N PRO A 49 0.64 9.62 -2.15
CA PRO A 49 1.61 8.92 -2.98
C PRO A 49 3.05 9.00 -2.45
N MET A 50 3.44 10.11 -1.82
CA MET A 50 4.78 10.27 -1.25
C MET A 50 5.01 9.30 -0.10
N ARG A 51 4.08 9.25 0.86
CA ARG A 51 4.13 8.33 2.00
C ARG A 51 4.09 6.87 1.56
N VAL A 52 3.26 6.54 0.57
CA VAL A 52 3.18 5.18 0.00
C VAL A 52 4.52 4.76 -0.62
N ARG A 53 5.24 5.66 -1.32
CA ARG A 53 6.59 5.36 -1.81
C ARG A 53 7.55 5.05 -0.67
N GLU A 54 7.60 5.88 0.37
CA GLU A 54 8.47 5.64 1.53
C GLU A 54 8.18 4.28 2.18
N GLN A 55 6.91 3.90 2.28
CA GLN A 55 6.49 2.64 2.86
C GLN A 55 6.86 1.43 1.99
N ILE A 56 6.73 1.54 0.66
CA ILE A 56 7.21 0.50 -0.27
C ILE A 56 8.73 0.35 -0.16
N GLN A 57 9.46 1.47 -0.08
CA GLN A 57 10.92 1.42 0.08
C GLN A 57 11.32 0.63 1.34
N ARG A 58 10.61 0.81 2.47
CA ARG A 58 10.86 0.01 3.68
C ARG A 58 10.69 -1.49 3.48
N HIS A 59 9.76 -1.93 2.63
CA HIS A 59 9.61 -3.35 2.30
C HIS A 59 10.75 -3.83 1.40
N ILE A 60 11.18 -3.01 0.44
CA ILE A 60 12.32 -3.30 -0.44
C ILE A 60 13.60 -3.42 0.40
N ASP A 61 13.80 -2.53 1.38
CA ASP A 61 14.95 -2.55 2.30
C ASP A 61 14.99 -3.83 3.17
N LEU A 62 13.84 -4.49 3.35
CA LEU A 62 13.73 -5.80 4.02
C LEU A 62 13.87 -6.99 3.04
N GLY A 63 14.16 -6.73 1.76
CA GLY A 63 14.31 -7.76 0.73
C GLY A 63 13.02 -8.20 0.04
N CYS A 64 11.89 -7.54 0.30
CA CYS A 64 10.62 -7.83 -0.37
C CYS A 64 10.46 -6.97 -1.63
N THR A 65 10.66 -7.58 -2.80
CA THR A 65 10.60 -6.90 -4.11
C THR A 65 9.39 -7.30 -4.95
N MET A 66 8.55 -8.21 -4.47
CA MET A 66 7.31 -8.63 -5.14
C MET A 66 6.10 -8.29 -4.27
N PHE A 67 5.17 -7.49 -4.81
CA PHE A 67 3.96 -7.06 -4.11
C PHE A 67 2.71 -7.58 -4.82
N MET A 68 1.82 -8.21 -4.06
CA MET A 68 0.45 -8.53 -4.46
C MET A 68 -0.47 -7.52 -3.79
N ILE A 69 -0.99 -6.57 -4.58
CA ILE A 69 -1.68 -5.39 -4.07
C ILE A 69 -3.19 -5.55 -4.19
N GLU A 70 -3.89 -5.37 -3.08
CA GLU A 70 -5.33 -5.09 -3.03
C GLU A 70 -5.52 -3.59 -2.75
N PHE A 71 -6.26 -2.87 -3.60
CA PHE A 71 -6.51 -1.44 -3.38
C PHE A 71 -7.79 -1.24 -2.56
N PHE A 72 -7.71 -0.45 -1.48
CA PHE A 72 -8.88 -0.15 -0.67
C PHE A 72 -9.74 0.94 -1.29
N GLY A 73 -11.04 0.66 -1.45
CA GLY A 73 -12.03 1.63 -1.93
C GLY A 73 -13.26 0.96 -2.51
N ARG A 74 -14.32 1.73 -2.73
CA ARG A 74 -15.53 1.24 -3.43
C ARG A 74 -15.26 1.03 -4.92
N ASP A 75 -14.52 1.95 -5.53
CA ASP A 75 -13.96 1.78 -6.86
C ASP A 75 -12.44 1.68 -6.72
N THR A 76 -11.92 0.47 -6.93
CA THR A 76 -10.48 0.18 -6.78
C THR A 76 -9.66 0.66 -7.97
N LYS A 77 -10.30 1.08 -9.08
CA LYS A 77 -9.60 1.56 -10.27
C LYS A 77 -8.96 2.93 -10.05
N GLU A 78 -9.62 3.80 -9.30
CA GLU A 78 -9.09 5.14 -8.97
C GLU A 78 -7.80 5.07 -8.13
N PRO A 79 -7.76 4.37 -6.98
CA PRO A 79 -6.51 4.20 -6.24
C PRO A 79 -5.46 3.42 -7.04
N ALA A 80 -5.86 2.43 -7.85
CA ALA A 80 -4.92 1.73 -8.74
C ALA A 80 -4.28 2.65 -9.78
N LYS A 81 -5.08 3.54 -10.38
CA LYS A 81 -4.60 4.55 -11.34
C LYS A 81 -3.67 5.55 -10.66
N LEU A 82 -4.06 6.08 -9.51
CA LEU A 82 -3.23 7.00 -8.73
C LEU A 82 -1.89 6.36 -8.37
N PHE A 83 -1.91 5.10 -7.95
CA PHE A 83 -0.70 4.32 -7.67
C PHE A 83 0.15 4.13 -8.93
N ALA A 84 -0.46 3.77 -10.06
CA ALA A 84 0.25 3.57 -11.30
C ALA A 84 0.90 4.84 -11.85
N ASP A 85 0.22 5.97 -11.71
CA ASP A 85 0.66 7.26 -12.23
C ASP A 85 1.68 7.94 -11.31
N GLN A 86 1.51 7.81 -9.99
CA GLN A 86 2.31 8.56 -9.02
C GLN A 86 3.23 7.70 -8.16
N VAL A 87 3.00 6.42 -7.94
CA VAL A 87 3.88 5.60 -7.09
C VAL A 87 4.83 4.77 -7.93
N LEU A 88 4.31 3.97 -8.86
CA LEU A 88 5.12 3.04 -9.66
C LEU A 88 6.31 3.66 -10.38
N PRO A 89 6.24 4.87 -11.00
CA PRO A 89 7.38 5.43 -11.73
C PRO A 89 8.61 5.71 -10.87
N HIS A 90 8.47 5.73 -9.54
CA HIS A 90 9.59 5.92 -8.61
C HIS A 90 10.47 4.66 -8.45
N PHE A 91 9.94 3.47 -8.75
CA PHE A 91 10.62 2.17 -8.55
C PHE A 91 10.97 1.46 -9.87
N LYS A 92 10.81 2.16 -11.00
CA LYS A 92 11.17 1.64 -12.32
C LYS A 92 12.65 1.83 -12.62
#